data_AF-A0A1G1HKS6-F1
#
_entry.id   AF-A0A1G1HKS6-F1
#
_cell.length_a   1.000
_cell.length_b   1.000
_cell.length_c   1.000
_cell.angle_alpha   90.00
_cell.angle_beta   90.00
_cell.angle_gamma   90.00
#
_symmetry.space_group_name_H-M   'P 1'
#
loop_
_entity.id
_entity.type
_entity.pdbx_description
1 polymer ?
#
loop_
_entity_poly.entity_id
_entity_poly.type
_entity_poly.pdbx_seq_one_letter_code
_entity_poly.pdbx_strand_id
1 'polypeptide(L)'
;MSIIFKALKKAEEESKVERAPVKKTQAYHFGNKKLWGVIIIGVAVLTASSFAGVYLAKNITLSKLFAKPSKKVVDMQPTPVPVSPQPAIVPKLQTPAPVSGGTDIGKLDEDAIKQIKDKNYSAAESILRKAISQKPDDAVMRNHLGLALKNQGKYKEALKAYEKALQLKPDYYEAMNNLAVTYEMLGDNKKAELFYKKALSLKPSYAEAHLNYALLLEAGGENKTAESHYQAFLNLSSDESLKNKVKERLRGLKK
;
A
#
# COMPACT_ATOMS: atom_id res chain seq x y z
N MET A 1 -41.96 -1.43 2.62
CA MET A 1 -41.48 -2.78 2.98
C MET A 1 -40.47 -3.23 1.91
N SER A 2 -39.17 -3.16 2.21
CA SER A 2 -38.10 -3.25 1.19
C SER A 2 -37.75 -4.68 0.78
N ILE A 3 -37.22 -4.83 -0.45
CA ILE A 3 -36.70 -6.08 -1.06
C ILE A 3 -35.69 -6.80 -0.13
N ILE A 4 -34.94 -6.04 0.68
CA ILE A 4 -33.99 -6.51 1.69
C ILE A 4 -34.63 -7.53 2.66
N PHE A 5 -35.89 -7.32 3.04
CA PHE A 5 -36.58 -8.20 4.00
C PHE A 5 -36.97 -9.57 3.39
N LYS A 6 -37.19 -9.65 2.08
CA LYS A 6 -37.41 -10.93 1.37
C LYS A 6 -36.11 -11.72 1.20
N ALA A 7 -34.98 -11.04 0.98
CA ALA A 7 -33.67 -11.69 0.86
C ALA A 7 -33.23 -12.34 2.19
N LEU A 8 -33.40 -11.64 3.31
CA LEU A 8 -33.07 -12.17 4.64
C LEU A 8 -33.90 -13.40 5.01
N LYS A 9 -35.22 -13.39 4.77
CA LYS A 9 -36.08 -14.53 5.10
C LYS A 9 -35.74 -15.79 4.29
N LYS A 10 -35.37 -15.63 3.01
CA LYS A 10 -34.97 -16.75 2.15
C LYS A 10 -33.70 -17.44 2.63
N ALA A 11 -32.69 -16.68 3.05
CA ALA A 11 -31.44 -17.23 3.60
C ALA A 11 -31.66 -18.01 4.92
N GLU A 12 -32.64 -17.60 5.74
CA GLU A 12 -32.97 -18.32 6.98
C GLU A 12 -33.66 -19.67 6.71
N GLU A 13 -34.52 -19.74 5.70
CA GLU A 13 -35.21 -20.97 5.27
C GLU A 13 -34.23 -21.98 4.64
N GLU A 14 -33.27 -21.52 3.82
CA GLU A 14 -32.24 -22.36 3.19
C GLU A 14 -31.27 -23.00 4.22
N SER A 15 -31.06 -22.38 5.39
CA SER A 15 -30.15 -22.89 6.43
C SER A 15 -30.63 -24.13 7.19
N LYS A 16 -31.90 -24.53 7.05
CA LYS A 16 -32.54 -25.55 7.91
C LYS A 16 -32.56 -26.97 7.33
N VAL A 17 -32.08 -27.18 6.10
CA VAL A 17 -32.35 -28.42 5.34
C VAL A 17 -31.25 -29.49 5.44
N GLU A 18 -29.99 -29.16 5.71
CA GLU A 18 -28.89 -30.15 5.73
C GLU A 18 -28.50 -30.66 7.13
N ARG A 19 -29.22 -31.69 7.59
CA ARG A 19 -28.72 -32.65 8.60
C ARG A 19 -28.99 -34.09 8.14
N ALA A 20 -27.95 -34.77 7.67
CA ALA A 20 -27.95 -36.21 7.38
C ALA A 20 -26.97 -36.96 8.31
N PRO A 21 -27.21 -38.23 8.65
CA PRO A 21 -26.62 -38.85 9.85
C PRO A 21 -25.23 -39.48 9.66
N VAL A 22 -24.44 -39.42 10.73
CA VAL A 22 -23.09 -40.03 10.84
C VAL A 22 -23.20 -41.57 10.92
N LYS A 23 -22.44 -42.28 10.06
CA LYS A 23 -22.28 -43.75 10.16
C LYS A 23 -21.15 -44.11 11.13
N LYS A 24 -21.36 -45.18 11.91
CA LYS A 24 -20.45 -45.67 12.97
C LYS A 24 -19.10 -46.15 12.40
N THR A 25 -18.01 -45.78 13.06
CA THR A 25 -16.66 -46.35 12.83
C THR A 25 -16.37 -47.50 13.80
N GLN A 26 -15.61 -48.49 13.35
CA GLN A 26 -15.13 -49.60 14.18
C GLN A 26 -13.92 -49.17 15.02
N ALA A 27 -13.76 -49.79 16.20
CA ALA A 27 -12.65 -49.51 17.11
C ALA A 27 -11.40 -50.31 16.74
N TYR A 28 -10.24 -49.64 16.78
CA TYR A 28 -8.93 -50.30 16.83
C TYR A 28 -8.26 -49.95 18.18
N HIS A 29 -7.93 -50.98 18.95
CA HIS A 29 -7.14 -50.85 20.16
C HIS A 29 -5.64 -50.90 19.83
N PHE A 30 -4.85 -49.95 20.33
CA PHE A 30 -3.42 -50.15 20.57
C PHE A 30 -3.01 -49.53 21.92
N GLY A 31 -2.03 -50.15 22.56
CA GLY A 31 -1.85 -50.06 24.01
C GLY A 31 -1.11 -48.81 24.53
N ASN A 32 -1.67 -48.26 25.61
CA ASN A 32 -0.95 -47.88 26.83
C ASN A 32 0.30 -46.97 26.73
N LYS A 33 0.08 -45.65 26.58
CA LYS A 33 0.68 -44.58 27.42
C LYS A 33 0.02 -43.23 27.16
N LYS A 34 -0.04 -42.38 28.19
CA LYS A 34 -0.83 -41.13 28.22
C LYS A 34 -0.15 -39.99 27.44
N LEU A 35 -0.87 -39.35 26.52
CA LEU A 35 -0.69 -37.93 26.21
C LEU A 35 -2.01 -37.31 25.73
N TRP A 36 -2.35 -36.13 26.24
CA TRP A 36 -3.57 -35.40 25.87
C TRP A 36 -3.35 -34.58 24.60
N GLY A 37 -4.29 -34.64 23.66
CA GLY A 37 -4.24 -33.83 22.43
C GLY A 37 -5.31 -34.23 21.42
N VAL A 38 -6.47 -33.56 21.46
CA VAL A 38 -7.58 -33.84 20.54
C VAL A 38 -7.23 -33.35 19.14
N ILE A 39 -7.15 -34.29 18.19
CA ILE A 39 -7.07 -33.98 16.75
C ILE A 39 -8.51 -33.83 16.22
N ILE A 40 -8.84 -32.65 15.69
CA ILE A 40 -9.99 -32.46 14.80
C ILE A 40 -9.44 -32.16 13.40
N ILE A 41 -9.81 -33.00 12.44
CA ILE A 41 -9.57 -32.80 11.00
C ILE A 41 -10.82 -32.15 10.41
N GLY A 42 -10.66 -31.09 9.61
CA GLY A 42 -11.81 -30.42 8.98
C GLY A 42 -11.45 -29.28 8.02
N VAL A 43 -11.01 -29.64 6.81
CA VAL A 43 -11.14 -28.85 5.56
C VAL A 43 -10.68 -27.37 5.57
N ALA A 44 -9.47 -27.10 5.06
CA ALA A 44 -9.13 -25.90 4.24
C ALA A 44 -7.64 -25.84 3.83
N VAL A 45 -7.16 -26.74 2.96
CA VAL A 45 -5.81 -26.60 2.34
C VAL A 45 -5.86 -26.92 0.85
N LEU A 46 -6.41 -26.00 0.05
CA LEU A 46 -6.17 -25.85 -1.40
C LEU A 46 -6.96 -24.64 -1.96
N THR A 47 -6.55 -23.41 -1.62
CA THR A 47 -6.77 -22.14 -2.38
C THR A 47 -6.11 -20.92 -1.71
N ALA A 48 -4.93 -21.09 -1.11
CA ALA A 48 -4.19 -19.99 -0.46
C ALA A 48 -3.21 -19.24 -1.39
N SER A 49 -3.19 -19.55 -2.69
CA SER A 49 -2.24 -18.96 -3.66
C SER A 49 -2.68 -17.65 -4.32
N SER A 50 -3.87 -17.13 -3.99
CA SER A 50 -4.45 -15.94 -4.67
C SER A 50 -5.17 -14.95 -3.73
N PHE A 51 -4.65 -14.68 -2.51
CA PHE A 51 -5.25 -13.64 -1.65
C PHE A 51 -4.26 -12.79 -0.81
N ALA A 52 -2.97 -12.76 -1.18
CA ALA A 52 -1.94 -11.98 -0.47
C ALA A 52 -1.64 -10.59 -1.09
N GLY A 53 -2.41 -10.15 -2.09
CA GLY A 53 -2.05 -9.04 -2.99
C GLY A 53 -3.00 -7.84 -3.01
N VAL A 54 -3.51 -7.40 -1.85
CA VAL A 54 -4.36 -6.20 -1.72
C VAL A 54 -3.95 -5.40 -0.48
N TYR A 55 -4.30 -4.11 -0.40
CA TYR A 55 -4.10 -3.19 0.74
C TYR A 55 -2.73 -2.48 0.85
N LEU A 56 -2.23 -1.91 -0.25
CA LEU A 56 -1.06 -1.02 -0.25
C LEU A 56 -1.44 0.48 -0.37
N ALA A 57 -0.44 1.37 -0.50
CA ALA A 57 -0.50 2.85 -0.49
C ALA A 57 -1.30 3.47 0.67
N LYS A 58 -2.52 4.03 0.45
CA LYS A 58 -3.33 4.59 1.56
C LYS A 58 -3.49 3.54 2.68
N ASN A 59 -3.60 2.27 2.31
CA ASN A 59 -3.74 1.17 3.26
C ASN A 59 -2.45 0.84 4.04
N ILE A 60 -1.26 1.30 3.64
CA ILE A 60 -0.03 1.20 4.48
C ILE A 60 -0.12 2.20 5.63
N THR A 61 -0.38 3.48 5.34
CA THR A 61 -0.55 4.50 6.38
C THR A 61 -1.72 4.15 7.30
N LEU A 62 -2.84 3.71 6.73
CA LEU A 62 -3.98 3.24 7.51
C LEU A 62 -3.63 1.99 8.33
N SER A 63 -3.00 0.95 7.76
CA SER A 63 -2.65 -0.25 8.52
C SER A 63 -1.64 0.03 9.62
N LYS A 64 -0.63 0.89 9.40
CA LYS A 64 0.27 1.40 10.45
C LYS A 64 -0.53 2.12 11.55
N LEU A 65 -1.48 2.96 11.19
CA LEU A 65 -2.35 3.70 12.12
C LEU A 65 -3.26 2.77 12.95
N PHE A 66 -3.80 1.70 12.35
CA PHE A 66 -4.63 0.68 13.01
C PHE A 66 -3.83 -0.41 13.73
N ALA A 67 -2.55 -0.62 13.41
CA ALA A 67 -1.67 -1.55 14.10
C ALA A 67 -1.30 -1.01 15.49
N LYS A 68 -1.32 -1.90 16.50
CA LYS A 68 -0.73 -1.61 17.82
C LYS A 68 0.77 -1.30 17.64
N PRO A 69 1.34 -0.32 18.36
CA PRO A 69 2.77 -0.05 18.30
C PRO A 69 3.56 -1.29 18.74
N SER A 70 4.23 -1.92 17.78
CA SER A 70 5.08 -3.09 18.01
C SER A 70 6.50 -2.63 18.36
N LYS A 71 7.02 -3.08 19.51
CA LYS A 71 8.44 -2.91 19.86
C LYS A 71 9.38 -3.83 19.07
N LYS A 72 8.87 -4.68 18.17
CA LYS A 72 9.70 -5.56 17.35
C LYS A 72 9.97 -4.92 15.99
N VAL A 73 11.21 -4.49 15.81
CA VAL A 73 11.85 -4.41 14.49
C VAL A 73 11.76 -5.81 13.87
N VAL A 74 11.16 -5.92 12.69
CA VAL A 74 11.22 -7.15 11.90
C VAL A 74 12.50 -7.06 11.10
N ASP A 75 13.52 -7.81 11.51
CA ASP A 75 14.76 -7.97 10.75
C ASP A 75 14.48 -8.69 9.43
N MET A 76 14.14 -7.93 8.39
CA MET A 76 14.30 -8.37 7.02
C MET A 76 15.79 -8.28 6.69
N GLN A 77 16.48 -9.43 6.73
CA GLN A 77 17.88 -9.52 6.35
C GLN A 77 18.10 -8.90 4.95
N PRO A 78 19.08 -7.99 4.79
CA PRO A 78 19.42 -7.47 3.48
C PRO A 78 20.04 -8.60 2.63
N THR A 79 19.40 -8.95 1.53
CA THR A 79 20.03 -9.81 0.53
C THR A 79 21.21 -9.06 -0.12
N PRO A 80 22.35 -9.73 -0.33
CA PRO A 80 23.56 -9.06 -0.79
C PRO A 80 23.37 -8.46 -2.19
N VAL A 81 23.75 -7.20 -2.33
CA VAL A 81 23.68 -6.46 -3.60
C VAL A 81 24.94 -6.76 -4.42
N PRO A 82 24.84 -7.19 -5.69
CA PRO A 82 26.00 -7.29 -6.56
C PRO A 82 26.55 -5.89 -6.88
N VAL A 83 27.86 -5.74 -6.73
CA VAL A 83 28.59 -4.48 -6.98
C VAL A 83 28.57 -4.14 -8.47
N SER A 84 28.38 -2.85 -8.79
CA SER A 84 28.32 -2.35 -10.16
C SER A 84 29.68 -2.32 -10.86
N PRO A 85 29.69 -2.40 -12.20
CA PRO A 85 30.66 -1.64 -12.99
C PRO A 85 30.00 -0.77 -14.07
N GLN A 86 30.12 0.56 -13.88
CA GLN A 86 30.56 1.56 -14.88
C GLN A 86 29.73 1.79 -16.20
N PRO A 87 29.98 2.89 -16.94
CA PRO A 87 28.92 3.58 -17.69
C PRO A 87 28.67 3.02 -19.09
N ALA A 88 27.39 2.83 -19.41
CA ALA A 88 26.97 2.48 -20.76
C ALA A 88 26.92 3.71 -21.67
N ILE A 89 27.57 3.60 -22.83
CA ILE A 89 27.54 4.56 -23.94
C ILE A 89 26.08 4.78 -24.38
N VAL A 90 25.65 6.04 -24.51
CA VAL A 90 24.29 6.37 -24.96
C VAL A 90 24.18 6.16 -26.48
N PRO A 91 23.37 5.22 -26.99
CA PRO A 91 23.10 5.14 -28.41
C PRO A 91 22.22 6.33 -28.82
N LYS A 92 22.57 7.00 -29.91
CA LYS A 92 21.82 8.12 -30.46
C LYS A 92 20.48 7.59 -30.99
N LEU A 93 19.41 7.75 -30.22
CA LEU A 93 18.11 7.16 -30.55
C LEU A 93 17.51 7.84 -31.79
N GLN A 94 17.41 7.09 -32.89
CA GLN A 94 16.64 7.51 -34.06
C GLN A 94 15.16 7.55 -33.69
N THR A 95 14.48 8.64 -34.02
CA THR A 95 13.03 8.80 -33.81
C THR A 95 12.25 7.99 -34.85
N PRO A 96 11.42 7.00 -34.46
CA PRO A 96 10.42 6.46 -35.37
C PRO A 96 9.36 7.52 -35.69
N ALA A 97 8.79 7.43 -36.90
CA ALA A 97 7.81 8.38 -37.43
C ALA A 97 6.52 8.47 -36.57
N PRO A 98 5.78 9.60 -36.62
CA PRO A 98 4.58 9.79 -35.80
C PRO A 98 3.46 8.85 -36.25
N VAL A 99 3.06 7.94 -35.36
CA VAL A 99 1.90 7.06 -35.60
C VAL A 99 0.63 7.87 -35.35
N SER A 100 -0.03 8.30 -36.43
CA SER A 100 -1.28 9.06 -36.38
C SER A 100 -2.44 8.21 -35.87
N GLY A 101 -2.65 8.22 -34.55
CA GLY A 101 -3.77 7.55 -33.89
C GLY A 101 -4.23 8.38 -32.69
N GLY A 102 -5.06 9.38 -32.96
CA GLY A 102 -5.55 10.37 -31.99
C GLY A 102 -6.35 9.74 -30.85
N THR A 103 -5.64 9.20 -29.86
CA THR A 103 -6.20 8.92 -28.54
C THR A 103 -6.09 10.21 -27.75
N ASP A 104 -7.20 10.76 -27.28
CA ASP A 104 -7.17 11.93 -26.41
C ASP A 104 -6.36 11.62 -25.14
N ILE A 105 -5.28 12.37 -24.93
CA ILE A 105 -4.37 12.20 -23.79
C ILE A 105 -5.11 12.53 -22.50
N GLY A 106 -6.02 13.50 -22.50
CA GLY A 106 -6.85 13.83 -21.32
C GLY A 106 -7.70 12.64 -20.88
N LYS A 107 -8.24 11.88 -21.84
CA LYS A 107 -8.99 10.65 -21.55
C LYS A 107 -8.12 9.54 -20.95
N LEU A 108 -6.87 9.37 -21.42
CA LEU A 108 -5.95 8.39 -20.83
C LEU A 108 -5.60 8.73 -19.38
N ASP A 109 -5.44 10.02 -19.06
CA ASP A 109 -5.17 10.50 -17.71
C ASP A 109 -6.37 10.25 -16.77
N GLU A 110 -7.58 10.55 -17.24
CA GLU A 110 -8.84 10.27 -16.51
C GLU A 110 -9.06 8.78 -16.27
N ASP A 111 -8.91 7.94 -17.31
CA ASP A 111 -9.05 6.48 -17.22
C ASP A 111 -8.03 5.91 -16.23
N ALA A 112 -6.76 6.36 -16.26
CA ALA A 112 -5.74 5.94 -15.31
C ALA A 112 -6.08 6.32 -13.85
N ILE A 113 -6.52 7.56 -13.62
CA ILE A 113 -6.95 8.04 -12.30
C ILE A 113 -8.16 7.23 -11.81
N LYS A 114 -9.10 6.90 -12.70
CA LYS A 114 -10.24 6.03 -12.38
C LYS A 114 -9.78 4.65 -11.94
N GLN A 115 -8.90 3.99 -12.71
CA GLN A 115 -8.37 2.67 -12.32
C GLN A 115 -7.60 2.72 -10.97
N ILE A 116 -6.90 3.82 -10.67
CA ILE A 116 -6.25 4.03 -9.35
C ILE A 116 -7.28 4.13 -8.21
N LYS A 117 -8.39 4.87 -8.42
CA LYS A 117 -9.50 4.98 -7.45
C LYS A 117 -10.19 3.62 -7.23
N ASP A 118 -10.41 2.88 -8.31
CA ASP A 118 -10.98 1.53 -8.33
C ASP A 118 -9.99 0.45 -7.83
N LYS A 119 -8.75 0.85 -7.47
CA LYS A 119 -7.65 -0.02 -6.99
C LYS A 119 -7.17 -1.06 -8.02
N ASN A 120 -7.50 -0.89 -9.29
CA ASN A 120 -7.04 -1.73 -10.38
C ASN A 120 -5.67 -1.25 -10.90
N TYR A 121 -4.65 -1.42 -10.06
CA TYR A 121 -3.32 -0.84 -10.30
C TYR A 121 -2.60 -1.42 -11.52
N SER A 122 -2.91 -2.65 -11.94
CA SER A 122 -2.37 -3.26 -13.16
C SER A 122 -2.92 -2.58 -14.42
N ALA A 123 -4.24 -2.34 -14.47
CA ALA A 123 -4.83 -1.58 -15.58
C ALA A 123 -4.34 -0.13 -15.60
N ALA A 124 -4.24 0.52 -14.42
CA ALA A 124 -3.67 1.86 -14.31
C ALA A 124 -2.25 1.93 -14.87
N GLU A 125 -1.37 0.98 -14.52
CA GLU A 125 0.00 0.91 -15.03
C GLU A 125 0.04 0.83 -16.56
N SER A 126 -0.80 -0.02 -17.16
CA SER A 126 -0.88 -0.18 -18.62
C SER A 126 -1.25 1.13 -19.33
N ILE A 127 -2.30 1.81 -18.83
CA ILE A 127 -2.77 3.09 -19.36
C ILE A 127 -1.69 4.17 -19.19
N LEU A 128 -1.05 4.25 -18.02
CA LEU A 128 -0.02 5.24 -17.72
C LEU A 128 1.25 5.04 -18.56
N ARG A 129 1.68 3.80 -18.80
CA ARG A 129 2.79 3.52 -19.72
C ARG A 129 2.46 3.94 -21.16
N LYS A 130 1.21 3.75 -21.61
CA LYS A 130 0.74 4.26 -22.92
C LYS A 130 0.75 5.81 -22.94
N ALA A 131 0.20 6.47 -21.93
CA ALA A 131 0.18 7.94 -21.85
C ALA A 131 1.59 8.54 -21.84
N ILE A 132 2.50 8.00 -21.03
CA ILE A 132 3.91 8.44 -20.95
C ILE A 132 4.66 8.20 -22.26
N SER A 133 4.31 7.18 -23.06
CA SER A 133 4.91 6.99 -24.39
C SER A 133 4.52 8.07 -25.40
N GLN A 134 3.37 8.73 -25.20
CA GLN A 134 2.89 9.84 -26.02
C GLN A 134 3.36 11.20 -25.49
N LYS A 135 3.40 11.36 -24.17
CA LYS A 135 3.87 12.57 -23.47
C LYS A 135 5.00 12.22 -22.50
N PRO A 136 6.25 12.11 -22.99
CA PRO A 136 7.38 11.65 -22.19
C PRO A 136 7.87 12.66 -21.14
N ASP A 137 7.33 13.87 -21.05
CA ASP A 137 7.74 14.87 -20.05
C ASP A 137 6.63 15.27 -19.06
N ASP A 138 5.68 14.36 -18.83
CA ASP A 138 4.69 14.53 -17.76
C ASP A 138 5.21 14.02 -16.39
N ALA A 139 5.20 14.91 -15.39
CA ALA A 139 5.57 14.59 -14.01
C ALA A 139 4.41 13.96 -13.22
N VAL A 140 3.17 14.36 -13.50
CA VAL A 140 1.95 13.88 -12.80
C VAL A 140 1.69 12.42 -13.18
N MET A 141 1.76 12.07 -14.46
CA MET A 141 1.61 10.68 -14.91
C MET A 141 2.70 9.76 -14.38
N ARG A 142 3.90 10.28 -14.14
CA ARG A 142 4.96 9.51 -13.48
C ARG A 142 4.74 9.30 -11.99
N ASN A 143 4.22 10.29 -11.29
CA ASN A 143 3.76 10.11 -9.91
C ASN A 143 2.60 9.11 -9.83
N HIS A 144 1.65 9.13 -10.77
CA HIS A 144 0.59 8.13 -10.86
C HIS A 144 1.14 6.73 -11.21
N LEU A 145 2.13 6.62 -12.11
CA LEU A 145 2.78 5.35 -12.43
C LEU A 145 3.51 4.80 -11.20
N GLY A 146 4.28 5.63 -10.50
CA GLY A 146 4.91 5.26 -9.23
C GLY A 146 3.88 4.79 -8.20
N LEU A 147 2.72 5.44 -8.11
CA LEU A 147 1.63 5.04 -7.22
C LEU A 147 1.05 3.67 -7.60
N ALA A 148 0.78 3.43 -8.89
CA ALA A 148 0.30 2.13 -9.36
C ALA A 148 1.32 1.01 -9.11
N LEU A 149 2.61 1.24 -9.37
CA LEU A 149 3.70 0.30 -9.12
C LEU A 149 3.89 0.02 -7.63
N LYS A 150 3.88 1.05 -6.78
CA LYS A 150 3.98 0.94 -5.31
C LYS A 150 2.86 0.07 -4.75
N ASN A 151 1.63 0.24 -5.24
CA ASN A 151 0.48 -0.56 -4.82
C ASN A 151 0.56 -2.04 -5.25
N GLN A 152 1.32 -2.35 -6.30
CA GLN A 152 1.58 -3.72 -6.73
C GLN A 152 2.79 -4.36 -6.02
N GLY A 153 3.43 -3.66 -5.07
CA GLY A 153 4.67 -4.10 -4.45
C GLY A 153 5.93 -3.95 -5.32
N LYS A 154 5.82 -3.35 -6.52
CA LYS A 154 6.93 -3.10 -7.45
C LYS A 154 7.79 -1.90 -7.02
N TYR A 155 8.25 -1.89 -5.77
CA TYR A 155 8.84 -0.70 -5.11
C TYR A 155 10.05 -0.14 -5.87
N LYS A 156 10.95 -0.98 -6.41
CA LYS A 156 12.12 -0.53 -7.17
C LYS A 156 11.76 0.20 -8.47
N GLU A 157 10.67 -0.18 -9.14
CA GLU A 157 10.16 0.56 -10.30
C GLU A 157 9.43 1.83 -9.87
N ALA A 158 8.69 1.77 -8.75
CA ALA A 158 8.03 2.94 -8.19
C ALA A 158 9.01 4.07 -7.83
N LEU A 159 10.14 3.74 -7.19
CA LEU A 159 11.24 4.69 -6.93
C LEU A 159 11.67 5.40 -8.22
N LYS A 160 12.00 4.66 -9.28
CA LYS A 160 12.41 5.23 -10.58
C LYS A 160 11.35 6.15 -11.19
N ALA A 161 10.07 5.78 -11.09
CA ALA A 161 8.97 6.60 -11.59
C ALA A 161 8.84 7.92 -10.81
N TYR A 162 8.91 7.88 -9.47
CA TYR A 162 8.90 9.06 -8.62
C TYR A 162 10.15 9.93 -8.80
N GLU A 163 11.34 9.34 -8.88
CA GLU A 163 12.60 10.04 -9.17
C GLU A 163 12.52 10.78 -10.51
N LYS A 164 11.98 10.15 -11.56
CA LYS A 164 11.78 10.82 -12.85
C LYS A 164 10.68 11.89 -12.82
N ALA A 165 9.65 11.74 -11.97
CA ALA A 165 8.69 12.81 -11.70
C ALA A 165 9.37 14.03 -11.05
N LEU A 166 10.27 13.80 -10.08
CA LEU A 166 11.04 14.86 -9.42
C LEU A 166 12.12 15.49 -10.30
N GLN A 167 12.67 14.76 -11.27
CA GLN A 167 13.55 15.35 -12.30
C GLN A 167 12.82 16.34 -13.21
N LEU A 168 11.54 16.08 -13.51
CA LEU A 168 10.71 16.95 -14.33
C LEU A 168 10.08 18.09 -13.53
N LYS A 169 9.75 17.83 -12.27
CA LYS A 169 9.16 18.79 -11.33
C LYS A 169 9.83 18.69 -9.96
N PRO A 170 10.93 19.42 -9.71
CA PRO A 170 11.71 19.33 -8.46
C PRO A 170 10.97 19.75 -7.19
N ASP A 171 9.89 20.53 -7.30
CA ASP A 171 9.05 21.02 -6.20
C ASP A 171 7.80 20.13 -5.93
N TYR A 172 7.73 18.93 -6.53
CA TYR A 172 6.55 18.06 -6.43
C TYR A 172 6.45 17.33 -5.07
N TYR A 173 5.97 18.02 -4.04
CA TYR A 173 5.91 17.51 -2.67
C TYR A 173 5.07 16.22 -2.50
N GLU A 174 4.02 16.00 -3.30
CA GLU A 174 3.27 14.74 -3.30
C GLU A 174 4.13 13.55 -3.78
N ALA A 175 4.96 13.77 -4.80
CA ALA A 175 5.90 12.75 -5.28
C ALA A 175 7.00 12.47 -4.24
N MET A 176 7.47 13.49 -3.51
CA MET A 176 8.42 13.31 -2.40
C MET A 176 7.82 12.48 -1.25
N ASN A 177 6.59 12.78 -0.81
CA ASN A 177 5.87 12.00 0.20
C ASN A 177 5.68 10.54 -0.26
N ASN A 178 5.28 10.34 -1.51
CA ASN A 178 5.13 9.01 -2.10
C ASN A 178 6.45 8.22 -2.18
N LEU A 179 7.54 8.89 -2.53
CA LEU A 179 8.89 8.33 -2.56
C LEU A 179 9.35 7.95 -1.14
N ALA A 180 9.07 8.81 -0.14
CA ALA A 180 9.35 8.53 1.27
C ALA A 180 8.64 7.27 1.78
N VAL A 181 7.33 7.14 1.55
CA VAL A 181 6.55 5.92 1.86
C VAL A 181 7.17 4.68 1.19
N THR A 182 7.68 4.83 -0.04
CA THR A 182 8.30 3.72 -0.78
C THR A 182 9.65 3.30 -0.19
N TYR A 183 10.44 4.25 0.32
CA TYR A 183 11.66 3.95 1.06
C TYR A 183 11.37 3.26 2.41
N GLU A 184 10.31 3.64 3.14
CA GLU A 184 9.88 2.89 4.34
C GLU A 184 9.54 1.43 4.01
N MET A 185 8.85 1.17 2.90
CA MET A 185 8.52 -0.20 2.46
C MET A 185 9.74 -1.02 2.04
N LEU A 186 10.89 -0.38 1.87
CA LEU A 186 12.19 -0.99 1.61
C LEU A 186 13.11 -0.97 2.86
N GLY A 187 12.61 -0.49 4.01
CA GLY A 187 13.37 -0.37 5.26
C GLY A 187 14.37 0.80 5.31
N ASP A 188 14.45 1.65 4.29
CA ASP A 188 15.35 2.81 4.24
C ASP A 188 14.73 4.02 4.94
N ASN A 189 14.57 3.90 6.26
CA ASN A 189 13.96 4.91 7.12
C ASN A 189 14.70 6.27 7.04
N LYS A 190 16.02 6.27 6.79
CA LYS A 190 16.82 7.49 6.63
C LYS A 190 16.43 8.26 5.36
N LYS A 191 16.27 7.59 4.23
CA LYS A 191 15.76 8.25 3.00
C LYS A 191 14.29 8.62 3.13
N ALA A 192 13.47 7.82 3.81
CA ALA A 192 12.08 8.16 4.07
C ALA A 192 11.97 9.50 4.84
N GLU A 193 12.68 9.62 5.96
CA GLU A 193 12.74 10.87 6.73
C GLU A 193 13.22 12.06 5.88
N LEU A 194 14.29 11.89 5.10
CA LEU A 194 14.82 12.95 4.23
C LEU A 194 13.74 13.49 3.27
N PHE A 195 12.97 12.60 2.65
CA PHE A 195 11.94 13.01 1.69
C PHE A 195 10.65 13.52 2.37
N TYR A 196 10.31 13.06 3.58
CA TYR A 196 9.25 13.69 4.39
C TYR A 196 9.62 15.13 4.77
N LYS A 197 10.85 15.37 5.26
CA LYS A 197 11.34 16.73 5.57
C LYS A 197 11.31 17.64 4.34
N LYS A 198 11.74 17.16 3.17
CA LYS A 198 11.68 17.93 1.91
C LYS A 198 10.24 18.24 1.48
N ALA A 199 9.33 17.27 1.54
CA ALA A 199 7.91 17.49 1.23
C ALA A 199 7.30 18.56 2.14
N LEU A 200 7.58 18.50 3.44
CA LEU A 200 7.08 19.46 4.43
C LEU A 200 7.78 20.82 4.35
N SER A 201 9.04 20.92 3.90
CA SER A 201 9.67 22.21 3.65
C SER A 201 9.07 22.97 2.47
N LEU A 202 8.58 22.24 1.45
CA LEU A 202 7.89 22.83 0.30
C LEU A 202 6.41 23.11 0.61
N LYS A 203 5.76 22.22 1.37
CA LYS A 203 4.34 22.35 1.73
C LYS A 203 4.12 22.03 3.22
N PRO A 204 4.37 22.99 4.13
CA PRO A 204 4.19 22.80 5.57
C PRO A 204 2.76 22.41 5.98
N SER A 205 1.77 22.73 5.14
CA SER A 205 0.36 22.40 5.36
C SER A 205 -0.06 21.02 4.83
N TYR A 206 0.86 20.16 4.38
CA TYR A 206 0.51 18.86 3.80
C TYR A 206 0.29 17.80 4.87
N ALA A 207 -0.97 17.68 5.32
CA ALA A 207 -1.38 16.81 6.42
C ALA A 207 -0.91 15.34 6.24
N GLU A 208 -0.99 14.77 5.04
CA GLU A 208 -0.62 13.37 4.79
C GLU A 208 0.87 13.11 5.07
N ALA A 209 1.76 14.04 4.71
CA ALA A 209 3.19 13.92 5.02
C ALA A 209 3.47 14.06 6.53
N HIS A 210 2.72 14.90 7.25
CA HIS A 210 2.78 14.96 8.72
C HIS A 210 2.37 13.62 9.36
N LEU A 211 1.26 13.02 8.91
CA LEU A 211 0.81 11.72 9.42
C LEU A 211 1.82 10.61 9.16
N ASN A 212 2.32 10.52 7.92
CA ASN A 212 3.29 9.50 7.53
C ASN A 212 4.61 9.64 8.32
N TYR A 213 5.12 10.87 8.47
CA TYR A 213 6.35 11.10 9.20
C TYR A 213 6.19 10.88 10.71
N ALA A 214 5.05 11.24 11.30
CA ALA A 214 4.75 10.92 12.70
C ALA A 214 4.77 9.41 12.98
N LEU A 215 4.21 8.60 12.08
CA LEU A 215 4.24 7.13 12.19
C LEU A 215 5.66 6.56 12.07
N LEU A 216 6.50 7.13 11.20
CA LEU A 216 7.92 6.77 11.08
C LEU A 216 8.71 7.10 12.35
N LEU A 217 8.53 8.32 12.88
CA LEU A 217 9.18 8.80 14.10
C LEU A 217 8.76 7.96 15.33
N GLU A 218 7.48 7.64 15.46
CA GLU A 218 6.98 6.76 16.53
C GLU A 218 7.60 5.36 16.44
N ALA A 219 7.72 4.79 15.24
CA ALA A 219 8.38 3.50 15.04
C ALA A 219 9.89 3.55 15.38
N GLY A 220 10.54 4.71 15.23
CA GLY A 220 11.90 4.99 15.69
C GLY A 220 12.03 5.33 17.18
N GLY A 221 10.91 5.50 17.92
CA GLY A 221 10.91 5.91 19.33
C GLY A 221 11.02 7.42 19.57
N GLU A 222 10.98 8.25 18.53
CA GLU A 222 11.07 9.72 18.61
C GLU A 222 9.72 10.37 19.00
N ASN A 223 9.14 9.91 20.10
CA ASN A 223 7.75 10.20 20.49
C ASN A 223 7.43 11.70 20.60
N LYS A 224 8.38 12.54 21.03
CA LYS A 224 8.18 14.01 21.13
C LYS A 224 8.02 14.66 19.75
N THR A 225 8.89 14.29 18.80
CA THR A 225 8.83 14.75 17.41
C THR A 225 7.57 14.21 16.73
N ALA A 226 7.24 12.92 16.97
CA ALA A 226 6.02 12.30 16.48
C ALA A 226 4.75 13.01 16.96
N GLU A 227 4.65 13.38 18.25
CA GLU A 227 3.54 14.17 18.78
C GLU A 227 3.37 15.49 18.02
N SER A 228 4.46 16.23 17.76
CA SER A 228 4.37 17.50 17.03
C SER A 228 3.79 17.34 15.62
N HIS A 229 4.20 16.30 14.90
CA HIS A 229 3.64 15.99 13.58
C HIS A 229 2.20 15.45 13.64
N TYR A 230 1.83 14.67 14.67
CA TYR A 230 0.44 14.27 14.89
C TYR A 230 -0.47 15.47 15.17
N GLN A 231 -0.05 16.43 15.99
CA GLN A 231 -0.81 17.66 16.24
C GLN A 231 -0.96 18.50 14.96
N ALA A 232 0.09 18.62 14.15
CA ALA A 232 0.00 19.26 12.85
C ALA A 232 -1.01 18.57 11.93
N PHE A 233 -1.03 17.22 11.85
CA PHE A 233 -2.06 16.48 11.13
C PHE A 233 -3.48 16.78 11.65
N LEU A 234 -3.68 16.80 12.98
CA LEU A 234 -4.98 17.09 13.58
C LEU A 234 -5.51 18.49 13.23
N ASN A 235 -4.61 19.47 13.12
CA ASN A 235 -4.96 20.85 12.76
C ASN A 235 -5.20 21.04 11.24
N LEU A 236 -4.47 20.29 10.41
CA LEU A 236 -4.48 20.46 8.94
C LEU A 236 -5.49 19.55 8.22
N SER A 237 -5.88 18.43 8.81
CA SER A 237 -6.77 17.45 8.19
C SER A 237 -8.25 17.80 8.36
N SER A 238 -9.04 17.53 7.32
CA SER A 238 -10.51 17.52 7.35
C SER A 238 -11.09 16.11 7.57
N ASP A 239 -10.27 15.06 7.57
CA ASP A 239 -10.72 13.68 7.77
C ASP A 239 -10.89 13.37 9.27
N GLU A 240 -12.10 13.56 9.78
CA GLU A 240 -12.41 13.31 11.20
C GLU A 240 -12.26 11.84 11.62
N SER A 241 -12.39 10.88 10.69
CA SER A 241 -12.17 9.46 10.99
C SER A 241 -10.71 9.22 11.36
N LEU A 242 -9.78 9.73 10.54
CA LEU A 242 -8.34 9.66 10.79
C LEU A 242 -7.92 10.51 11.99
N LYS A 243 -8.51 11.69 12.17
CA LYS A 243 -8.23 12.54 13.34
C LYS A 243 -8.60 11.84 14.64
N ASN A 244 -9.72 11.14 14.69
CA ASN A 244 -10.09 10.38 15.89
C ASN A 244 -9.11 9.23 16.18
N LYS A 245 -8.59 8.54 15.14
CA LYS A 245 -7.55 7.53 15.32
C LYS A 245 -6.21 8.10 15.75
N VAL A 246 -5.81 9.26 15.24
CA VAL A 246 -4.60 9.96 15.70
C VAL A 246 -4.76 10.45 17.15
N LYS A 247 -5.93 10.96 17.55
CA LYS A 247 -6.23 11.31 18.96
C LYS A 247 -6.11 10.09 19.89
N GLU A 248 -6.62 8.92 19.49
CA GLU A 248 -6.46 7.67 20.25
C GLU A 248 -4.97 7.29 20.41
N ARG A 249 -4.21 7.32 19.31
CA ARG A 249 -2.79 6.96 19.29
C ARG A 249 -1.95 7.91 20.16
N LEU A 250 -2.22 9.21 20.07
CA LEU A 250 -1.55 10.23 20.86
C LEU A 250 -1.79 10.09 22.38
N ARG A 251 -2.98 9.64 22.81
CA ARG A 251 -3.23 9.28 24.22
C ARG A 251 -2.41 8.08 24.70
N GLY A 252 -1.98 7.21 23.78
CA GLY A 252 -1.09 6.09 24.06
C GLY A 252 0.37 6.51 24.26
N LEU A 253 0.83 7.54 23.54
CA LEU A 253 2.21 8.04 23.62
C LEU A 253 2.52 8.87 24.88
N LYS A 254 1.48 9.28 25.62
CA LYS A 254 1.57 10.07 26.86
C LYS A 254 1.50 9.24 28.14
N LYS A 255 1.58 7.92 28.03
CA LYS A 255 1.53 6.95 29.13
C LYS A 255 2.83 6.18 29.22
#